data_AF-A0A3D2Q2K2-F1
#
_entry.id   AF-A0A3D2Q2K2-F1
#
_cell.length_a   1.000
_cell.length_b   1.000
_cell.length_c   1.000
_cell.angle_alpha   90.00
_cell.angle_beta   90.00
_cell.angle_gamma   90.00
#
_symmetry.space_group_name_H-M   'P 1'
#
loop_
_entity.id
_entity.type
_entity.pdbx_description
1 polymer ?
#
loop_
_entity_poly.entity_id
_entity_poly.type
_entity_poly.pdbx_seq_one_letter_code
_entity_poly.pdbx_strand_id
1 'polypeptide(L)'
;AGVEEIYRVGGAQAVAALAYGTETIKPVDKIVGPGNLYVTLAKQLVYGQVDIDLLAGPSEVLIIADELAKAPYIAADLLAQAEHDSQAVAILLTPDSRLAANVVKEVERQINTLPRKEIISRALMENGAIVITKDLKEAFALANCFAPEHLELMIGALNLTPLSWLEYVVNAGAVFLGSYSPEAAGDYLAGPSHVLPTGGTARFYSSLNVATFLKKSSVIAYPQEALIQE
;
A
#
# COMPACT_ATOMS: atom_id res chain seq x y z
N ALA A 1 -4.26 4.08 21.47
CA ALA A 1 -5.35 3.60 20.60
C ALA A 1 -6.70 3.42 21.32
N GLY A 2 -6.77 3.30 22.66
CA GLY A 2 -8.08 3.24 23.35
C GLY A 2 -8.88 1.96 23.12
N VAL A 3 -8.19 0.82 22.89
CA VAL A 3 -8.82 -0.49 22.70
C VAL A 3 -9.50 -0.94 24.01
N GLU A 4 -10.77 -1.35 23.91
CA GLU A 4 -11.57 -1.78 25.07
C GLU A 4 -11.40 -3.28 25.41
N GLU A 5 -11.34 -4.13 24.39
CA GLU A 5 -11.32 -5.59 24.54
C GLU A 5 -10.16 -6.22 23.74
N ILE A 6 -9.49 -7.22 24.30
CA ILE A 6 -8.39 -7.94 23.65
C ILE A 6 -8.62 -9.45 23.81
N TYR A 7 -8.66 -10.15 22.68
CA TYR A 7 -8.85 -11.60 22.63
C TYR A 7 -7.63 -12.28 22.04
N ARG A 8 -7.15 -13.36 22.68
CA ARG A 8 -6.01 -14.16 22.22
C ARG A 8 -6.43 -15.19 21.16
N VAL A 9 -7.01 -14.70 20.07
CA VAL A 9 -7.43 -15.49 18.90
C VAL A 9 -6.93 -14.81 17.63
N GLY A 10 -6.60 -15.59 16.60
CA GLY A 10 -6.14 -15.07 15.30
C GLY A 10 -6.64 -15.94 14.16
N GLY A 11 -6.30 -15.60 12.92
CA GLY A 11 -6.68 -16.36 11.73
C GLY A 11 -8.16 -16.25 11.36
N ALA A 12 -8.61 -17.14 10.47
CA ALA A 12 -9.98 -17.14 9.96
C ALA A 12 -11.04 -17.27 11.07
N GLN A 13 -10.74 -18.03 12.13
CA GLN A 13 -11.61 -18.23 13.28
C GLN A 13 -11.83 -16.95 14.09
N ALA A 14 -10.84 -16.05 14.16
CA ALA A 14 -11.01 -14.75 14.80
C ALA A 14 -11.94 -13.85 13.99
N VAL A 15 -11.79 -13.86 12.66
CA VAL A 15 -12.70 -13.14 11.75
C VAL A 15 -14.13 -13.66 11.89
N ALA A 16 -14.32 -14.98 11.91
CA ALA A 16 -15.64 -15.58 12.12
C ALA A 16 -16.24 -15.21 13.48
N ALA A 17 -15.45 -15.25 14.56
CA ALA A 17 -15.91 -14.86 15.90
C ALA A 17 -16.36 -13.39 15.95
N LEU A 18 -15.62 -12.49 15.30
CA LEU A 18 -15.99 -11.07 15.18
C LEU A 18 -17.23 -10.87 14.29
N ALA A 19 -17.40 -11.67 13.24
CA ALA A 19 -18.53 -11.51 12.32
C ALA A 19 -19.85 -12.07 12.87
N TYR A 20 -19.80 -13.23 13.53
CA TYR A 20 -21.00 -13.97 13.95
C TYR A 20 -21.24 -13.92 15.47
N GLY A 21 -20.23 -13.54 16.24
CA GLY A 21 -20.25 -13.62 17.70
C GLY A 21 -20.02 -15.03 18.24
N THR A 22 -19.66 -15.09 19.52
CA THR A 22 -19.56 -16.30 20.34
C THR A 22 -20.14 -16.01 21.73
N GLU A 23 -20.09 -16.98 22.65
CA GLU A 23 -20.46 -16.76 24.05
C GLU A 23 -19.59 -15.71 24.76
N THR A 24 -18.38 -15.46 24.22
CA THR A 24 -17.40 -14.52 24.81
C THR A 24 -17.17 -13.28 23.95
N ILE A 25 -17.13 -13.42 22.62
CA ILE A 25 -16.81 -12.34 21.68
C ILE A 25 -18.13 -11.85 21.08
N LYS A 26 -18.50 -10.59 21.32
CA LYS A 26 -19.69 -10.02 20.68
C LYS A 26 -19.41 -9.74 19.20
N PRO A 27 -20.42 -9.89 18.32
CA PRO A 27 -20.24 -9.54 16.91
C PRO A 27 -20.02 -8.03 16.76
N VAL A 28 -19.30 -7.64 15.70
CA VAL A 28 -19.00 -6.24 15.34
C VAL A 28 -19.61 -5.88 13.99
N ASP A 29 -19.81 -4.59 13.74
CA ASP A 29 -20.35 -4.13 12.44
C ASP A 29 -19.28 -4.07 11.33
N LYS A 30 -18.00 -3.95 11.68
CA LYS A 30 -16.89 -3.83 10.74
C LYS A 30 -15.62 -4.48 11.25
N ILE A 31 -14.90 -5.20 10.38
CA ILE A 31 -13.60 -5.81 10.65
C ILE A 31 -12.53 -5.12 9.81
N VAL A 32 -11.50 -4.58 10.45
CA VAL A 32 -10.38 -3.92 9.79
C VAL A 32 -9.04 -4.58 10.12
N GLY A 33 -8.05 -4.38 9.26
CA GLY A 33 -6.69 -4.86 9.45
C GLY A 33 -6.29 -5.93 8.41
N PRO A 34 -5.03 -5.93 7.99
CA PRO A 34 -4.49 -6.94 7.09
C PRO A 34 -4.27 -8.27 7.82
N GLY A 35 -4.05 -9.32 7.04
CA GLY A 35 -3.65 -10.62 7.56
C GLY A 35 -3.19 -11.53 6.43
N ASN A 36 -2.81 -12.76 6.77
CA ASN A 36 -2.42 -13.74 5.77
C ASN A 36 -3.63 -14.13 4.88
N LEU A 37 -3.36 -14.95 3.86
CA LEU A 37 -4.37 -15.44 2.91
C LEU A 37 -5.65 -15.96 3.57
N TYR A 38 -5.55 -16.68 4.70
CA TYR A 38 -6.73 -17.21 5.40
C TYR A 38 -7.58 -16.12 6.05
N VAL A 39 -6.95 -15.08 6.61
CA VAL A 39 -7.65 -13.92 7.17
C VAL A 39 -8.33 -13.15 6.05
N THR A 40 -7.64 -12.89 4.94
CA THR A 40 -8.20 -12.18 3.78
C THR A 40 -9.40 -12.93 3.20
N LEU A 41 -9.29 -14.25 2.97
CA LEU A 41 -10.41 -15.04 2.46
C LEU A 41 -11.57 -15.13 3.46
N ALA A 42 -11.29 -15.21 4.76
CA ALA A 42 -12.34 -15.18 5.78
C ALA A 42 -13.08 -13.84 5.77
N LYS A 43 -12.37 -12.70 5.68
CA LYS A 43 -12.96 -11.36 5.54
C LYS A 43 -13.85 -11.28 4.30
N GLN A 44 -13.38 -11.81 3.17
CA GLN A 44 -14.17 -11.88 1.94
C GLN A 44 -15.47 -12.67 2.12
N LEU A 45 -15.42 -13.81 2.81
CA LEU A 45 -16.60 -14.67 3.02
C LEU A 45 -17.63 -14.05 3.96
N VAL A 46 -17.22 -13.23 4.94
CA VAL A 46 -18.13 -12.57 5.88
C VAL A 46 -18.60 -11.19 5.40
N TYR A 47 -18.06 -10.69 4.30
CA TYR A 47 -18.47 -9.40 3.74
C TYR A 47 -19.96 -9.39 3.40
N GLY A 48 -20.67 -8.37 3.87
CA GLY A 48 -22.12 -8.23 3.73
C GLY A 48 -22.91 -8.73 4.95
N GLN A 49 -22.35 -9.66 5.73
CA GLN A 49 -22.79 -9.90 7.11
C GLN A 49 -22.20 -8.85 8.05
N VAL A 50 -20.92 -8.55 7.85
CA VAL A 50 -20.21 -7.42 8.43
C VAL A 50 -19.49 -6.65 7.33
N ASP A 51 -19.21 -5.39 7.57
CA ASP A 51 -18.38 -4.61 6.66
C ASP A 51 -16.89 -4.96 6.85
N ILE A 52 -16.07 -4.73 5.83
CA ILE A 52 -14.61 -4.90 5.88
C ILE A 52 -13.93 -3.65 5.30
N ASP A 53 -12.69 -3.37 5.68
CA ASP A 53 -11.90 -2.29 5.07
C ASP A 53 -11.49 -2.61 3.63
N LEU A 54 -10.68 -3.64 3.43
CA LEU A 54 -10.13 -4.06 2.15
C LEU A 54 -9.68 -5.53 2.19
N LEU A 55 -9.51 -6.10 1.00
CA LEU A 55 -8.89 -7.42 0.82
C LEU A 55 -7.40 -7.22 0.53
N ALA A 56 -6.58 -7.37 1.57
CA ALA A 56 -5.13 -7.25 1.46
C ALA A 56 -4.55 -8.47 0.73
N GLY A 57 -3.72 -8.18 -0.27
CA GLY A 57 -2.86 -9.12 -0.98
C GLY A 57 -1.40 -8.96 -0.52
N PRO A 58 -0.44 -9.46 -1.31
CA PRO A 58 0.98 -9.22 -1.06
C PRO A 58 1.28 -7.72 -1.06
N SER A 59 2.21 -7.30 -0.21
CA SER A 59 2.60 -5.89 -0.11
C SER A 59 3.49 -5.48 -1.28
N GLU A 60 3.45 -4.21 -1.69
CA GLU A 60 4.09 -3.71 -2.91
C GLU A 60 4.78 -2.35 -2.70
N VAL A 61 6.01 -2.20 -3.21
CA VAL A 61 6.66 -0.90 -3.41
C VAL A 61 7.02 -0.71 -4.87
N LEU A 62 6.71 0.47 -5.40
CA LEU A 62 7.11 0.90 -6.73
C LEU A 62 7.82 2.24 -6.63
N ILE A 63 9.08 2.28 -7.06
CA ILE A 63 9.93 3.46 -7.01
C ILE A 63 10.08 4.03 -8.43
N ILE A 64 9.75 5.30 -8.63
CA ILE A 64 10.12 6.05 -9.84
C ILE A 64 11.33 6.91 -9.50
N ALA A 65 12.42 6.74 -10.25
CA ALA A 65 13.66 7.47 -9.99
C ALA A 65 14.29 8.04 -11.27
N ASP A 66 14.88 9.23 -11.15
CA ASP A 66 15.71 9.85 -12.20
C ASP A 66 17.21 9.73 -11.88
N GLU A 67 18.07 10.20 -12.78
CA GLU A 67 19.53 10.13 -12.68
C GLU A 67 20.13 10.82 -11.43
N LEU A 68 19.35 11.65 -10.72
CA LEU A 68 19.78 12.35 -9.52
C LEU A 68 19.53 11.55 -8.24
N ALA A 69 18.75 10.48 -8.34
CA ALA A 69 18.49 9.57 -7.23
C ALA A 69 19.74 8.79 -6.82
N LYS A 70 19.80 8.41 -5.54
CA LYS A 70 20.92 7.67 -4.97
C LYS A 70 20.62 6.18 -4.99
N ALA A 71 21.37 5.41 -5.77
CA ALA A 71 21.24 3.96 -5.85
C ALA A 71 21.22 3.25 -4.48
N PRO A 72 22.03 3.63 -3.47
CA PRO A 72 21.97 2.98 -2.16
C PRO A 72 20.64 3.16 -1.43
N TYR A 73 19.90 4.25 -1.69
CA TYR A 73 18.63 4.53 -1.02
C TYR A 73 17.51 3.73 -1.68
N ILE A 74 17.44 3.76 -3.02
CA ILE A 74 16.52 2.92 -3.80
C ILE A 74 16.69 1.44 -3.43
N ALA A 75 17.94 0.95 -3.37
CA ALA A 75 18.21 -0.43 -2.99
C ALA A 75 17.73 -0.74 -1.57
N ALA A 76 17.90 0.20 -0.63
CA ALA A 76 17.44 0.02 0.75
C ALA A 76 15.91 -0.09 0.82
N ASP A 77 15.16 0.76 0.11
CA ASP A 77 13.70 0.75 0.13
C ASP A 77 13.14 -0.49 -0.60
N LEU A 78 13.73 -0.92 -1.73
CA LEU A 78 13.39 -2.20 -2.37
C LEU A 78 13.62 -3.41 -1.44
N LEU A 79 14.72 -3.40 -0.68
CA LEU A 79 15.07 -4.47 0.25
C LEU A 79 14.18 -4.47 1.50
N ALA A 80 13.85 -3.28 2.02
CA ALA A 80 12.93 -3.11 3.15
C ALA A 80 11.57 -3.71 2.80
N GLN A 81 11.05 -3.44 1.60
CA GLN A 81 9.79 -4.04 1.20
C GLN A 81 9.89 -5.56 0.98
N ALA A 82 10.94 -6.00 0.28
CA ALA A 82 11.15 -7.42 0.01
C ALA A 82 11.35 -8.28 1.27
N GLU A 83 11.69 -7.67 2.42
CA GLU A 83 11.85 -8.39 3.66
C GLU A 83 10.53 -8.78 4.33
N HIS A 84 9.41 -8.11 4.00
CA HIS A 84 8.11 -8.34 4.63
C HIS A 84 7.64 -9.79 4.46
N ASP A 85 7.53 -10.25 3.21
CA ASP A 85 7.06 -11.58 2.83
C ASP A 85 7.72 -12.04 1.52
N SER A 86 7.81 -13.35 1.30
CA SER A 86 8.31 -13.93 0.04
C SER A 86 7.51 -13.56 -1.21
N GLN A 87 6.25 -13.13 -1.05
CA GLN A 87 5.40 -12.66 -2.14
C GLN A 87 5.43 -11.13 -2.32
N ALA A 88 6.21 -10.40 -1.51
CA ALA A 88 6.32 -8.95 -1.63
C ALA A 88 6.85 -8.55 -3.01
N VAL A 89 6.33 -7.45 -3.52
CA VAL A 89 6.69 -6.88 -4.84
C VAL A 89 7.56 -5.66 -4.63
N ALA A 90 8.69 -5.58 -5.33
CA ALA A 90 9.61 -4.46 -5.25
C ALA A 90 10.10 -4.07 -6.66
N ILE A 91 9.64 -2.93 -7.16
CA ILE A 91 9.85 -2.50 -8.55
C ILE A 91 10.52 -1.13 -8.62
N LEU A 92 11.54 -1.00 -9.46
CA LEU A 92 12.12 0.29 -9.86
C LEU A 92 11.75 0.60 -11.32
N LEU A 93 11.21 1.79 -11.56
CA LEU A 93 11.03 2.37 -12.89
C LEU A 93 11.98 3.56 -13.03
N THR A 94 12.84 3.54 -14.06
CA THR A 94 13.79 4.65 -14.30
C THR A 94 14.15 4.77 -15.76
N PRO A 95 14.31 5.99 -16.31
CA PRO A 95 14.88 6.17 -17.64
C PRO A 95 16.41 6.03 -17.68
N ASP A 96 17.08 5.99 -16.52
CA ASP A 96 18.54 5.93 -16.44
C ASP A 96 19.04 4.48 -16.25
N SER A 97 19.55 3.91 -17.35
CA SER A 97 20.19 2.59 -17.35
C SER A 97 21.43 2.48 -16.44
N ARG A 98 22.16 3.59 -16.20
CA ARG A 98 23.31 3.59 -15.28
C ARG A 98 22.84 3.52 -13.84
N LEU A 99 21.79 4.26 -13.50
CA LEU A 99 21.16 4.16 -12.19
C LEU A 99 20.66 2.74 -11.93
N ALA A 100 19.93 2.15 -12.88
CA ALA A 100 19.46 0.77 -12.81
C ALA A 100 20.60 -0.21 -12.50
N ALA A 101 21.71 -0.14 -13.25
CA ALA A 101 22.88 -0.99 -13.02
C ALA A 101 23.54 -0.76 -11.64
N ASN A 102 23.54 0.47 -11.14
CA ASN A 102 24.07 0.79 -9.82
C ASN A 102 23.16 0.29 -8.69
N VAL A 103 21.84 0.34 -8.87
CA VAL A 103 20.87 -0.22 -7.91
C VAL A 103 21.06 -1.72 -7.77
N VAL A 104 21.25 -2.46 -8.87
CA VAL A 104 21.54 -3.91 -8.82
C VAL A 104 22.75 -4.20 -7.94
N LYS A 105 23.87 -3.46 -8.14
CA LYS A 105 25.09 -3.63 -7.32
C LYS A 105 24.84 -3.33 -5.84
N GLU A 106 24.04 -2.31 -5.55
CA GLU A 106 23.70 -1.96 -4.17
C GLU A 106 22.79 -3.00 -3.51
N VAL A 107 21.80 -3.54 -4.24
CA VAL A 107 20.97 -4.65 -3.77
C VAL A 107 21.84 -5.86 -3.45
N GLU A 108 22.72 -6.28 -4.36
CA GLU A 108 23.66 -7.38 -4.17
C GLU A 108 24.60 -7.16 -2.97
N ARG A 109 25.04 -5.91 -2.75
CA ARG A 109 25.91 -5.56 -1.63
C ARG A 109 25.17 -5.60 -0.30
N GLN A 110 24.01 -4.94 -0.23
CA GLN A 110 23.26 -4.72 1.01
C GLN A 110 22.60 -6.01 1.52
N ILE A 111 22.05 -6.84 0.62
CA ILE A 111 21.35 -8.07 1.01
C ILE A 111 22.22 -9.04 1.83
N ASN A 112 23.54 -9.03 1.63
CA ASN A 112 24.47 -9.89 2.36
C ASN A 112 24.58 -9.56 3.86
N THR A 113 24.09 -8.41 4.29
CA THR A 113 24.11 -7.97 5.68
C THR A 113 22.77 -8.15 6.39
N LEU A 114 21.71 -8.51 5.66
CA LEU A 114 20.35 -8.55 6.18
C LEU A 114 20.00 -9.94 6.75
N PRO A 115 19.32 -10.00 7.91
CA PRO A 115 19.01 -11.27 8.58
C PRO A 115 17.95 -12.11 7.86
N ARG A 116 17.10 -11.50 7.03
CA ARG A 116 16.03 -12.17 6.27
C ARG A 116 16.40 -12.39 4.79
N LYS A 117 17.69 -12.55 4.49
CA LYS A 117 18.23 -12.67 3.12
C LYS A 117 17.50 -13.70 2.26
N GLU A 118 17.12 -14.85 2.81
CA GLU A 118 16.44 -15.91 2.04
C GLU A 118 15.04 -15.47 1.58
N ILE A 119 14.29 -14.78 2.44
CA ILE A 119 12.96 -14.24 2.11
C ILE A 119 13.09 -13.15 1.04
N ILE A 120 14.01 -12.21 1.27
CA ILE A 120 14.31 -11.11 0.35
C ILE A 120 14.71 -11.64 -1.02
N SER A 121 15.63 -12.61 -1.07
CA SER A 121 16.13 -13.18 -2.33
C SER A 121 14.99 -13.82 -3.13
N ARG A 122 14.06 -14.49 -2.44
CA ARG A 122 12.90 -15.11 -3.07
C ARG A 122 11.93 -14.07 -3.61
N ALA A 123 11.57 -13.06 -2.80
CA ALA A 123 10.68 -11.98 -3.22
C ALA A 123 11.24 -11.24 -4.45
N LEU A 124 12.53 -10.89 -4.42
CA LEU A 124 13.18 -10.22 -5.55
C LEU A 124 13.28 -11.10 -6.80
N MET A 125 13.50 -12.41 -6.65
CA MET A 125 13.59 -13.34 -7.79
C MET A 125 12.24 -13.58 -8.47
N GLU A 126 11.17 -13.71 -7.68
CA GLU A 126 9.83 -14.02 -8.18
C GLU A 126 9.07 -12.76 -8.62
N ASN A 127 9.23 -11.64 -7.89
CA ASN A 127 8.40 -10.45 -8.00
C ASN A 127 9.17 -9.13 -8.08
N GLY A 128 10.51 -9.17 -8.02
CA GLY A 128 11.35 -7.98 -8.16
C GLY A 128 11.56 -7.59 -9.63
N ALA A 129 11.56 -6.30 -9.93
CA ALA A 129 11.87 -5.84 -11.29
C ALA A 129 12.56 -4.47 -11.31
N ILE A 130 13.46 -4.29 -12.27
CA ILE A 130 13.95 -2.97 -12.67
C ILE A 130 13.58 -2.79 -14.14
N VAL A 131 12.75 -1.78 -14.41
CA VAL A 131 12.26 -1.47 -15.76
C VAL A 131 12.89 -0.17 -16.22
N ILE A 132 13.65 -0.25 -17.31
CA ILE A 132 14.21 0.92 -17.96
C ILE A 132 13.13 1.51 -18.87
N THR A 133 12.66 2.70 -18.54
CA THR A 133 11.66 3.43 -19.35
C THR A 133 12.34 4.38 -20.33
N LYS A 134 11.59 4.87 -21.31
CA LYS A 134 12.02 5.92 -22.23
C LYS A 134 12.19 7.26 -21.52
N ASP A 135 11.25 7.59 -20.65
CA ASP A 135 11.21 8.83 -19.87
C ASP A 135 10.39 8.64 -18.58
N LEU A 136 10.30 9.69 -17.76
CA LEU A 136 9.52 9.67 -16.53
C LEU A 136 8.00 9.57 -16.79
N LYS A 137 7.49 10.09 -17.92
CA LYS A 137 6.06 10.03 -18.22
C LYS A 137 5.62 8.60 -18.49
N GLU A 138 6.45 7.81 -19.18
CA GLU A 138 6.21 6.38 -19.32
C GLU A 138 6.27 5.65 -17.97
N ALA A 139 7.21 6.02 -17.08
CA ALA A 139 7.25 5.46 -15.72
C ALA A 139 5.95 5.74 -14.94
N PHE A 140 5.43 6.97 -14.97
CA PHE A 140 4.13 7.30 -14.37
C PHE A 140 2.97 6.52 -15.01
N ALA A 141 2.97 6.36 -16.34
CA ALA A 141 1.93 5.58 -17.03
C ALA A 141 1.92 4.11 -16.58
N LEU A 142 3.10 3.51 -16.45
CA LEU A 142 3.25 2.15 -15.91
C LEU A 142 2.85 2.07 -14.44
N ALA A 143 3.28 3.01 -13.60
CA ALA A 143 2.89 3.06 -12.19
C ALA A 143 1.37 3.19 -12.01
N ASN A 144 0.71 4.05 -12.78
CA ASN A 144 -0.75 4.19 -12.76
C ASN A 144 -1.47 2.93 -13.27
N CYS A 145 -0.86 2.21 -14.21
CA CYS A 145 -1.37 0.92 -14.67
C CYS A 145 -1.20 -0.17 -13.61
N PHE A 146 -0.11 -0.13 -12.86
CA PHE A 146 0.17 -1.07 -11.78
C PHE A 146 -0.71 -0.79 -10.55
N ALA A 147 -0.93 0.49 -10.22
CA ALA A 147 -1.67 0.97 -9.06
C ALA A 147 -1.11 0.43 -7.72
N PRO A 148 0.13 0.80 -7.39
CA PRO A 148 0.87 0.22 -6.27
C PRO A 148 0.27 0.58 -4.91
N GLU A 149 0.55 -0.26 -3.93
CA GLU A 149 0.36 0.05 -2.50
C GLU A 149 1.20 1.28 -2.10
N HIS A 150 2.52 1.20 -2.23
CA HIS A 150 3.45 2.31 -1.98
C HIS A 150 4.10 2.80 -3.27
N LEU A 151 4.01 4.11 -3.55
CA LEU A 151 4.67 4.78 -4.67
C LEU A 151 5.72 5.77 -4.15
N GLU A 152 6.99 5.53 -4.45
CA GLU A 152 8.06 6.48 -4.11
C GLU A 152 8.52 7.26 -5.34
N LEU A 153 8.61 8.59 -5.21
CA LEU A 153 9.09 9.48 -6.25
C LEU A 153 10.46 10.04 -5.86
N MET A 154 11.53 9.35 -6.26
CA MET A 154 12.91 9.77 -6.07
C MET A 154 13.43 10.54 -7.29
N ILE A 155 12.86 11.73 -7.53
CA ILE A 155 13.16 12.54 -8.72
C ILE A 155 13.80 13.86 -8.27
N GLY A 156 14.96 14.21 -8.83
CA GLY A 156 15.79 15.36 -8.48
C GLY A 156 15.27 16.69 -8.99
N ALA A 157 14.08 17.09 -8.54
CA ALA A 157 13.58 18.47 -8.62
C ALA A 157 13.11 19.01 -7.26
N LEU A 158 13.61 18.43 -6.17
CA LEU A 158 13.25 18.79 -4.78
C LEU A 158 13.56 20.24 -4.40
N ASN A 159 14.39 20.95 -5.17
CA ASN A 159 14.65 22.37 -4.96
C ASN A 159 13.69 23.30 -5.71
N LEU A 160 12.81 22.81 -6.61
CA LEU A 160 11.92 23.70 -7.37
C LEU A 160 10.46 23.28 -7.55
N THR A 161 10.03 22.01 -7.44
CA THR A 161 8.62 21.59 -7.15
C THR A 161 8.41 20.08 -7.33
N PRO A 162 8.55 19.25 -6.27
CA PRO A 162 8.09 17.85 -6.27
C PRO A 162 6.61 17.69 -6.60
N LEU A 163 5.81 18.71 -6.25
CA LEU A 163 4.37 18.74 -6.46
C LEU A 163 3.98 18.73 -7.95
N SER A 164 4.87 19.15 -8.86
CA SER A 164 4.58 19.08 -10.29
C SER A 164 4.42 17.64 -10.76
N TRP A 165 5.25 16.73 -10.28
CA TRP A 165 5.17 15.32 -10.65
C TRP A 165 3.97 14.58 -10.03
N LEU A 166 3.45 15.06 -8.90
CA LEU A 166 2.23 14.50 -8.31
C LEU A 166 1.01 14.57 -9.24
N GLU A 167 0.96 15.54 -10.17
CA GLU A 167 -0.16 15.65 -11.13
C GLU A 167 -0.27 14.43 -12.05
N TYR A 168 0.82 13.68 -12.21
CA TYR A 168 0.85 12.45 -13.01
C TYR A 168 0.45 11.21 -12.21
N VAL A 169 0.30 11.31 -10.88
CA VAL A 169 -0.13 10.19 -10.04
C VAL A 169 -1.66 10.12 -10.02
N VAL A 170 -2.19 9.02 -10.56
CA VAL A 170 -3.63 8.74 -10.61
C VAL A 170 -4.00 7.64 -9.61
N ASN A 171 -3.19 6.56 -9.53
CA ASN A 171 -3.47 5.43 -8.65
C ASN A 171 -2.23 5.09 -7.80
N ALA A 172 -2.35 5.24 -6.48
CA ALA A 172 -1.39 4.76 -5.48
C ALA A 172 -2.07 4.71 -4.10
N GLY A 173 -1.71 3.75 -3.25
CA GLY A 173 -2.19 3.71 -1.86
C GLY A 173 -1.61 4.83 -1.00
N ALA A 174 -0.29 4.99 -1.06
CA ALA A 174 0.46 6.10 -0.47
C ALA A 174 1.56 6.58 -1.43
N VAL A 175 1.87 7.88 -1.39
CA VAL A 175 2.89 8.50 -2.22
C VAL A 175 3.96 9.16 -1.36
N PHE A 176 5.21 8.82 -1.61
CA PHE A 176 6.38 9.30 -0.89
C PHE A 176 7.24 10.18 -1.79
N LEU A 177 7.65 11.34 -1.29
CA LEU A 177 8.25 12.39 -2.12
C LEU A 177 9.70 12.64 -1.73
N GLY A 178 10.59 12.27 -2.64
CA GLY A 178 12.01 12.53 -2.54
C GLY A 178 12.77 11.51 -1.70
N SER A 179 14.09 11.59 -1.80
CA SER A 179 15.03 10.59 -1.27
C SER A 179 15.15 10.55 0.26
N TYR A 180 14.38 11.36 0.98
CA TYR A 180 14.35 11.42 2.45
C TYR A 180 12.94 11.11 3.01
N SER A 181 12.11 10.47 2.21
CA SER A 181 10.79 9.98 2.60
C SER A 181 10.69 8.48 2.30
N PRO A 182 11.51 7.62 2.94
CA PRO A 182 11.43 6.19 2.72
C PRO A 182 10.10 5.63 3.21
N GLU A 183 9.63 4.53 2.64
CA GLU A 183 8.43 3.78 3.06
C GLU A 183 8.38 3.58 4.58
N ALA A 184 9.49 3.17 5.19
CA ALA A 184 9.59 2.96 6.63
C ALA A 184 9.25 4.21 7.47
N ALA A 185 9.49 5.42 6.96
CA ALA A 185 9.06 6.63 7.65
C ALA A 185 7.54 6.79 7.63
N GLY A 186 6.88 6.38 6.53
CA GLY A 186 5.42 6.31 6.42
C GLY A 186 4.83 5.32 7.40
N ASP A 187 5.42 4.13 7.48
CA ASP A 187 4.91 3.03 8.30
C ASP A 187 4.88 3.32 9.79
N TYR A 188 5.82 4.14 10.27
CA TYR A 188 6.05 4.30 11.71
C TYR A 188 5.91 5.72 12.23
N LEU A 189 6.22 6.75 11.43
CA LEU A 189 6.46 8.11 11.95
C LEU A 189 5.60 9.20 11.31
N ALA A 190 5.29 9.10 10.02
CA ALA A 190 4.74 10.23 9.26
C ALA A 190 3.29 10.57 9.63
N GLY A 191 2.51 9.60 10.12
CA GLY A 191 1.13 9.79 10.59
C GLY A 191 0.01 9.16 9.73
N PRO A 192 0.09 9.11 8.39
CA PRO A 192 -0.86 8.34 7.58
C PRO A 192 -0.93 6.86 7.99
N SER A 193 -2.05 6.19 7.70
CA SER A 193 -2.15 4.75 7.95
C SER A 193 -1.32 3.98 6.92
N HIS A 194 -0.58 2.99 7.39
CA HIS A 194 0.08 1.98 6.53
C HIS A 194 -0.83 0.82 6.13
N VAL A 195 -2.13 0.86 6.48
CA VAL A 195 -3.09 -0.13 5.97
C VAL A 195 -3.58 0.39 4.63
N LEU A 196 -2.96 -0.12 3.57
CA LEU A 196 -3.10 0.39 2.22
C LEU A 196 -3.69 -0.66 1.26
N PRO A 197 -4.27 -0.21 0.13
CA PRO A 197 -4.74 -1.11 -0.91
C PRO A 197 -3.58 -1.70 -1.73
N THR A 198 -3.53 -3.02 -1.82
CA THR A 198 -2.53 -3.82 -2.56
C THR A 198 -3.13 -4.43 -3.83
N GLY A 199 -2.34 -5.10 -4.67
CA GLY A 199 -2.85 -5.95 -5.76
C GLY A 199 -3.57 -5.16 -6.85
N GLY A 200 -3.15 -3.92 -7.10
CA GLY A 200 -3.78 -3.00 -8.04
C GLY A 200 -5.10 -2.40 -7.56
N THR A 201 -5.51 -2.65 -6.32
CA THR A 201 -6.79 -2.17 -5.79
C THR A 201 -6.78 -0.69 -5.40
N ALA A 202 -5.62 -0.02 -5.41
CA ALA A 202 -5.50 1.44 -5.26
C ALA A 202 -6.28 2.22 -6.34
N ARG A 203 -6.75 1.54 -7.39
CA ARG A 203 -7.68 2.07 -8.40
C ARG A 203 -9.07 2.41 -7.86
N PHE A 204 -9.49 1.79 -6.76
CA PHE A 204 -10.85 1.94 -6.24
C PHE A 204 -10.97 1.88 -4.72
N TYR A 205 -9.95 1.42 -4.00
CA TYR A 205 -9.85 1.56 -2.55
C TYR A 205 -8.96 2.76 -2.17
N SER A 206 -9.24 3.32 -1.00
CA SER A 206 -8.39 4.31 -0.34
C SER A 206 -7.63 3.66 0.81
N SER A 207 -6.56 4.29 1.26
CA SER A 207 -5.91 3.97 2.53
C SER A 207 -6.89 4.01 3.70
N LEU A 208 -6.65 3.19 4.72
CA LEU A 208 -7.47 3.19 5.94
C LEU A 208 -7.42 4.59 6.57
N ASN A 209 -8.60 5.17 6.82
CA ASN A 209 -8.70 6.52 7.35
C ASN A 209 -9.95 6.67 8.22
N VAL A 210 -10.16 7.86 8.80
CA VAL A 210 -11.30 8.13 9.69
C VAL A 210 -12.64 7.83 9.01
N ALA A 211 -12.79 8.13 7.72
CA ALA A 211 -14.02 7.86 6.99
C ALA A 211 -14.34 6.37 6.87
N THR A 212 -13.34 5.48 6.99
CA THR A 212 -13.56 4.03 7.03
C THR A 212 -14.42 3.61 8.23
N PHE A 213 -14.42 4.38 9.31
CA PHE A 213 -15.20 4.12 10.53
C PHE A 213 -16.51 4.92 10.59
N LEU A 214 -16.87 5.61 9.51
CA LEU A 214 -18.07 6.44 9.43
C LEU A 214 -19.03 5.90 8.38
N LYS A 215 -20.33 6.08 8.61
CA LYS A 215 -21.38 5.89 7.60
C LYS A 215 -22.08 7.22 7.31
N LYS A 216 -22.51 7.41 6.07
CA LYS A 216 -23.25 8.60 5.64
C LYS A 216 -24.70 8.23 5.40
N SER A 217 -25.63 9.05 5.89
CA SER A 217 -27.06 8.90 5.67
C SER A 217 -27.61 10.17 5.01
N SER A 218 -28.34 10.01 3.91
CA SER A 218 -29.11 11.11 3.31
C SER A 218 -30.38 11.35 4.12
N VAL A 219 -30.68 12.62 4.40
CA VAL A 219 -31.95 13.04 5.02
C VAL A 219 -32.66 13.91 4.01
N ILE A 220 -33.86 13.48 3.60
CA ILE A 220 -34.65 14.16 2.58
C ILE A 220 -36.03 14.46 3.18
N ALA A 221 -36.45 15.72 3.06
CA ALA A 221 -37.78 16.16 3.47
C ALA A 221 -38.31 17.14 2.42
N TYR A 222 -39.49 16.85 1.88
CA TYR A 222 -40.18 17.70 0.92
C TYR A 222 -41.48 18.23 1.54
N PRO A 223 -41.77 19.54 1.40
CA PRO A 223 -43.12 20.06 1.53
C PRO A 223 -44.02 19.44 0.46
N GLN A 224 -45.27 19.13 0.80
CA GLN A 224 -46.23 18.53 -0.14
C GLN A 224 -46.43 19.41 -1.38
N GLU A 225 -46.45 20.73 -1.21
CA GLU A 225 -46.66 21.70 -2.29
C GLU A 225 -45.53 21.67 -3.31
N ALA A 226 -44.29 21.47 -2.86
CA ALA A 226 -43.12 21.38 -3.74
C ALA A 226 -43.10 20.07 -4.53
N LEU A 227 -43.58 18.97 -3.94
CA LEU A 227 -43.64 17.67 -4.60
C LEU A 227 -44.73 17.60 -5.68
N ILE A 228 -45.84 18.34 -5.51
CA ILE A 228 -46.96 18.35 -6.47
C ILE A 228 -46.65 19.22 -7.72
N GLN A 229 -45.63 20.08 -7.66
CA GLN A 229 -45.25 20.98 -8.75
C GLN A 229 -44.25 20.37 -9.76
N GLU A 230 -43.67 19.21 -9.45
CA GLU A 230 -42.85 18.39 -10.37
C GLU A 230 -43.72 17.40 -11.16
#